data_AF-A0A418Q6V9-F1
#
_entry.id   AF-A0A418Q6V9-F1
#
_cell.length_a   1.000
_cell.length_b   1.000
_cell.length_c   1.000
_cell.angle_alpha   90.00
_cell.angle_beta   90.00
_cell.angle_gamma   90.00
#
_symmetry.space_group_name_H-M   'P 1'
#
loop_
_entity.id
_entity.type
_entity.pdbx_description
1 polymer ?
#
loop_
_entity_poly.entity_id
_entity_poly.type
_entity_poly.pdbx_seq_one_letter_code
_entity_poly.pdbx_strand_id
1 'polypeptide(L)'
;MSVTGAEYLKKIVAAPVYRAAIHTPLETMERLSERIDNTVLIKREDLQPVHSFKIRGAFNRMAQLSEEERARGVVAASAGNHAQGVALSGRELGIRTIIVMPVTTPSIKIDAVRGFGGEVLLHGGNFDEAKAKAMELSDKDGMVWVAPFDDEAVIAGQGTIGLEIFQSRPDVDRVFVPVGGGGIAAGVAVLLKELNPDITVVGVEPEESACLTAALKAGHPVDLDHVSLYAEGVAVKTIGQETFRICQEFLDEVITVSSDEISAAIKDIFDDTRAIGEPAGAVALAGLKRYAAERDIHGETLVHILSGANVNFHSLRYVSERAELGEGGEGIYGVTIPEEKGAFLNFCSILGGRSVTEFSYRVGTRNSGEPARIFVGVKLKDGIEERREIARDLEDAGYGVVDLSEDEVAKEHVRYMIGGQPPVDVQETTFSFEFPEHPGALQHFLEVLGTRWNVTAFHYRSFGMDYGRILAAFEDVSGDPEFQSHLQQLGYHATDVTDSPSYKFFMTNN
;
A
#
# COMPACT_ATOMS: atom_id res chain seq x y z
N MET A 1 -10.21 39.93 -5.90
CA MET A 1 -8.96 39.75 -6.66
C MET A 1 -8.37 38.43 -6.20
N SER A 2 -7.96 37.56 -7.12
CA SER A 2 -7.27 36.31 -6.78
C SER A 2 -5.87 36.61 -6.25
N VAL A 3 -5.39 35.80 -5.30
CA VAL A 3 -4.04 35.94 -4.74
C VAL A 3 -3.01 35.57 -5.82
N THR A 4 -2.07 36.47 -6.06
CA THR A 4 -0.96 36.29 -7.01
C THR A 4 0.12 35.36 -6.46
N GLY A 5 0.97 34.79 -7.33
CA GLY A 5 2.08 33.95 -6.90
C GLY A 5 3.04 34.67 -5.93
N ALA A 6 3.40 35.92 -6.23
CA ALA A 6 4.20 36.76 -5.34
C ALA A 6 3.55 37.03 -3.96
N GLU A 7 2.22 37.10 -3.88
CA GLU A 7 1.51 37.19 -2.60
C GLU A 7 1.54 35.86 -1.85
N TYR A 8 1.40 34.73 -2.53
CA TYR A 8 1.61 33.41 -1.92
C TYR A 8 3.03 33.24 -1.39
N LEU A 9 4.05 33.63 -2.15
CA LEU A 9 5.45 33.60 -1.70
C LEU A 9 5.61 34.35 -0.37
N LYS A 10 5.07 35.59 -0.27
CA LYS A 10 5.10 36.37 0.98
C LYS A 10 4.36 35.65 2.12
N LYS A 11 3.17 35.11 1.85
CA LYS A 11 2.36 34.38 2.84
C LYS A 11 3.08 33.12 3.34
N ILE A 12 3.78 32.39 2.45
CA ILE A 12 4.52 31.17 2.79
C ILE A 12 5.72 31.50 3.68
N VAL A 13 6.54 32.48 3.28
CA VAL A 13 7.71 32.89 4.07
C VAL A 13 7.31 33.44 5.45
N ALA A 14 6.15 34.09 5.55
CA ALA A 14 5.63 34.62 6.82
C ALA A 14 4.88 33.58 7.68
N ALA A 15 4.65 32.36 7.18
CA ALA A 15 3.83 31.37 7.86
C ALA A 15 4.52 30.86 9.15
N PRO A 16 3.89 30.98 10.34
CA PRO A 16 4.52 30.62 11.62
C PRO A 16 4.48 29.12 11.93
N VAL A 17 4.63 28.26 10.91
CA VAL A 17 4.40 26.80 11.01
C VAL A 17 5.29 26.13 12.04
N TYR A 18 6.52 26.59 12.23
CA TYR A 18 7.51 25.98 13.11
C TYR A 18 7.23 26.12 14.61
N ARG A 19 6.11 26.77 14.99
CA ARG A 19 5.60 26.72 16.36
C ARG A 19 4.94 25.38 16.70
N ALA A 20 4.56 24.59 15.70
CA ALA A 20 3.96 23.25 15.87
C ALA A 20 4.55 22.19 14.93
N ALA A 21 5.00 22.59 13.75
CA ALA A 21 5.72 21.73 12.81
C ALA A 21 7.23 21.74 13.08
N ILE A 22 7.94 20.76 12.56
CA ILE A 22 9.41 20.75 12.50
C ILE A 22 9.88 20.98 11.06
N HIS A 23 11.11 21.46 10.91
CA HIS A 23 11.81 21.38 9.64
C HIS A 23 12.21 19.92 9.40
N THR A 24 11.64 19.29 8.38
CA THR A 24 11.86 17.86 8.13
C THR A 24 13.11 17.64 7.28
N PRO A 25 13.81 16.51 7.42
CA PRO A 25 14.98 16.24 6.61
C PRO A 25 14.61 15.98 5.14
N LEU A 26 15.55 16.29 4.25
CA LEU A 26 15.58 15.88 2.86
C LEU A 26 16.73 14.88 2.72
N GLU A 27 16.40 13.60 2.59
CA GLU A 27 17.37 12.50 2.68
C GLU A 27 17.57 11.86 1.31
N THR A 28 18.74 11.28 1.06
CA THR A 28 18.99 10.50 -0.17
C THR A 28 18.44 9.08 -0.04
N MET A 29 17.77 8.60 -1.08
CA MET A 29 17.40 7.19 -1.24
C MET A 29 18.47 6.48 -2.05
N GLU A 30 19.52 5.99 -1.39
CA GLU A 30 20.75 5.50 -2.05
C GLU A 30 20.49 4.34 -3.02
N ARG A 31 19.75 3.29 -2.62
CA ARG A 31 19.55 2.12 -3.51
C ARG A 31 18.67 2.48 -4.68
N LEU A 32 17.61 3.25 -4.45
CA LEU A 32 16.77 3.72 -5.54
C LEU A 32 17.56 4.61 -6.50
N SER A 33 18.40 5.51 -5.98
CA SER A 33 19.23 6.41 -6.78
C SER A 33 20.15 5.63 -7.72
N GLU A 34 20.85 4.62 -7.18
CA GLU A 34 21.67 3.71 -7.99
C GLU A 34 20.85 2.94 -9.02
N ARG A 35 19.65 2.47 -8.64
CA ARG A 35 18.80 1.63 -9.49
C ARG A 35 18.25 2.38 -10.71
N ILE A 36 17.99 3.68 -10.60
CA ILE A 36 17.42 4.48 -11.70
C ILE A 36 18.40 5.50 -12.29
N ASP A 37 19.68 5.45 -11.94
CA ASP A 37 20.74 6.39 -12.38
C ASP A 37 20.34 7.87 -12.22
N ASN A 38 19.74 8.23 -11.09
CA ASN A 38 19.39 9.60 -10.72
C ASN A 38 19.63 9.84 -9.23
N THR A 39 19.82 11.08 -8.80
CA THR A 39 19.83 11.40 -7.35
C THR A 39 18.40 11.51 -6.86
N VAL A 40 17.91 10.50 -6.14
CA VAL A 40 16.55 10.50 -5.58
C VAL A 40 16.57 10.94 -4.12
N LEU A 41 15.78 11.97 -3.81
CA LEU A 41 15.65 12.56 -2.50
C LEU A 41 14.23 12.44 -1.97
N ILE A 42 14.11 12.17 -0.67
CA ILE A 42 12.85 12.01 0.05
C ILE A 42 12.67 13.13 1.08
N LYS A 43 11.57 13.88 0.95
CA LYS A 43 11.17 14.89 1.94
C LYS A 43 10.28 14.25 3.02
N ARG A 44 10.83 14.10 4.24
CA ARG A 44 10.30 13.26 5.33
C ARG A 44 9.18 13.92 6.17
N GLU A 45 8.05 14.24 5.55
CA GLU A 45 6.89 14.82 6.26
C GLU A 45 6.18 13.83 7.20
N ASP A 46 6.51 12.55 7.13
CA ASP A 46 6.14 11.52 8.12
C ASP A 46 6.73 11.78 9.52
N LEU A 47 7.81 12.55 9.63
CA LEU A 47 8.45 12.89 10.90
C LEU A 47 7.78 14.04 11.65
N GLN A 48 6.75 14.65 11.08
CA GLN A 48 5.94 15.65 11.80
C GLN A 48 5.29 15.04 13.05
N PRO A 49 4.95 15.83 14.08
CA PRO A 49 4.34 15.31 15.32
C PRO A 49 2.98 14.59 15.13
N VAL A 50 2.32 14.81 13.99
CA VAL A 50 1.07 14.14 13.58
C VAL A 50 1.27 13.17 12.42
N HIS A 51 2.52 12.79 12.18
CA HIS A 51 2.96 11.84 11.15
C HIS A 51 2.54 12.20 9.72
N SER A 52 2.32 13.48 9.44
CA SER A 52 1.98 14.00 8.12
C SER A 52 2.15 15.52 8.04
N PHE A 53 2.20 16.03 6.82
CA PHE A 53 2.34 17.47 6.55
C PHE A 53 1.17 18.35 7.02
N LYS A 54 -0.01 17.76 7.29
CA LYS A 54 -1.26 18.50 7.50
C LYS A 54 -1.20 19.51 8.65
N ILE A 55 -0.29 19.31 9.61
CA ILE A 55 -0.03 20.25 10.69
C ILE A 55 0.35 21.64 10.18
N ARG A 56 1.06 21.76 9.05
CA ARG A 56 1.57 23.05 8.55
C ARG A 56 0.43 23.98 8.16
N GLY A 57 -0.43 23.57 7.24
CA GLY A 57 -1.58 24.37 6.80
C GLY A 57 -2.64 24.55 7.88
N ALA A 58 -2.94 23.52 8.68
CA ALA A 58 -3.87 23.65 9.80
C ALA A 58 -3.39 24.71 10.80
N PHE A 59 -2.12 24.62 11.21
CA PHE A 59 -1.53 25.57 12.15
C PHE A 59 -1.47 26.98 11.55
N ASN A 60 -1.06 27.13 10.29
CA ASN A 60 -0.98 28.45 9.65
C ASN A 60 -2.37 29.12 9.60
N ARG A 61 -3.42 28.39 9.20
CA ARG A 61 -4.78 28.93 9.15
C ARG A 61 -5.29 29.34 10.53
N MET A 62 -5.04 28.50 11.55
CA MET A 62 -5.51 28.74 12.91
C MET A 62 -4.72 29.83 13.64
N ALA A 63 -3.42 29.97 13.36
CA ALA A 63 -2.58 31.02 13.93
C ALA A 63 -3.02 32.43 13.50
N GLN A 64 -3.67 32.54 12.33
CA GLN A 64 -4.16 33.80 11.77
C GLN A 64 -5.56 34.20 12.30
N LEU A 65 -6.20 33.38 13.12
CA LEU A 65 -7.52 33.70 13.69
C LEU A 65 -7.46 34.89 14.65
N SER A 66 -8.46 35.77 14.57
CA SER A 66 -8.66 36.87 15.52
C SER A 66 -8.97 36.35 16.92
N GLU A 67 -8.85 37.19 17.95
CA GLU A 67 -9.23 36.81 19.31
C GLU A 67 -10.71 36.41 19.40
N GLU A 68 -11.61 37.10 18.69
CA GLU A 68 -13.03 36.74 18.68
C GLU A 68 -13.26 35.39 17.99
N GLU A 69 -12.55 35.11 16.90
CA GLU A 69 -12.62 33.81 16.20
C GLU A 69 -12.09 32.68 17.10
N ARG A 70 -10.95 32.89 17.74
CA ARG A 70 -10.36 31.92 18.68
C ARG A 70 -11.29 31.61 19.85
N ALA A 71 -11.99 32.63 20.38
CA ALA A 71 -12.95 32.46 21.46
C ALA A 71 -14.17 31.61 21.06
N ARG A 72 -14.59 31.66 19.79
CA ARG A 72 -15.66 30.79 19.27
C ARG A 72 -15.19 29.36 19.01
N GLY A 73 -13.90 29.17 18.80
CA GLY A 73 -13.29 27.88 18.49
C GLY A 73 -13.39 27.51 17.02
N VAL A 74 -12.83 26.35 16.68
CA VAL A 74 -12.75 25.84 15.31
C VAL A 74 -13.47 24.50 15.15
N VAL A 75 -13.91 24.24 13.93
CA VAL A 75 -14.54 22.97 13.55
C VAL A 75 -13.93 22.44 12.26
N ALA A 76 -13.71 21.13 12.20
CA ALA A 76 -13.30 20.43 10.98
C ALA A 76 -14.02 19.07 10.89
N ALA A 77 -14.14 18.54 9.67
CA ALA A 77 -14.61 17.17 9.44
C ALA A 77 -13.50 16.35 8.79
N SER A 78 -13.03 15.31 9.49
CA SER A 78 -12.03 14.36 9.03
C SER A 78 -11.85 13.26 10.08
N ALA A 79 -11.49 12.05 9.65
CA ALA A 79 -11.06 10.96 10.54
C ALA A 79 -9.59 10.57 10.33
N GLY A 80 -8.79 11.42 9.67
CA GLY A 80 -7.41 11.12 9.28
C GLY A 80 -6.42 12.25 9.57
N ASN A 81 -5.41 12.39 8.72
CA ASN A 81 -4.27 13.31 8.89
C ASN A 81 -4.69 14.77 9.17
N HIS A 82 -5.74 15.25 8.50
CA HIS A 82 -6.25 16.62 8.73
C HIS A 82 -6.81 16.79 10.15
N ALA A 83 -7.57 15.82 10.65
CA ALA A 83 -8.11 15.88 12.00
C ALA A 83 -7.01 15.97 13.06
N GLN A 84 -5.95 15.18 12.92
CA GLN A 84 -4.81 15.21 13.83
C GLN A 84 -4.08 16.57 13.76
N GLY A 85 -3.85 17.09 12.55
CA GLY A 85 -3.23 18.40 12.34
C GLY A 85 -4.01 19.55 12.98
N VAL A 86 -5.34 19.56 12.82
CA VAL A 86 -6.23 20.57 13.43
C VAL A 86 -6.29 20.41 14.95
N ALA A 87 -6.41 19.18 15.46
CA ALA A 87 -6.43 18.91 16.90
C ALA A 87 -5.14 19.38 17.60
N LEU A 88 -3.97 19.01 17.08
CA LEU A 88 -2.70 19.45 17.63
C LEU A 88 -2.56 20.98 17.54
N SER A 89 -2.92 21.58 16.40
CA SER A 89 -2.90 23.05 16.24
C SER A 89 -3.77 23.76 17.27
N GLY A 90 -4.95 23.23 17.54
CA GLY A 90 -5.86 23.71 18.57
C GLY A 90 -5.24 23.70 19.95
N ARG A 91 -4.59 22.58 20.32
CA ARG A 91 -3.88 22.45 21.59
C ARG A 91 -2.74 23.47 21.73
N GLU A 92 -1.89 23.59 20.72
CA GLU A 92 -0.73 24.51 20.75
C GLU A 92 -1.15 25.99 20.77
N LEU A 93 -2.31 26.33 20.21
CA LEU A 93 -2.84 27.70 20.19
C LEU A 93 -3.82 28.00 21.33
N GLY A 94 -4.21 27.01 22.14
CA GLY A 94 -5.24 27.15 23.17
C GLY A 94 -6.65 27.41 22.61
N ILE A 95 -6.94 26.89 21.41
CA ILE A 95 -8.22 27.08 20.71
C ILE A 95 -9.06 25.81 20.83
N ARG A 96 -10.29 25.97 21.31
CA ARG A 96 -11.27 24.87 21.36
C ARG A 96 -11.48 24.31 19.95
N THR A 97 -11.32 23.00 19.79
CA THR A 97 -11.28 22.34 18.48
C THR A 97 -12.23 21.17 18.45
N ILE A 98 -13.28 21.25 17.62
CA ILE A 98 -14.23 20.16 17.40
C ILE A 98 -13.91 19.46 16.08
N ILE A 99 -13.72 18.15 16.13
CA ILE A 99 -13.56 17.29 14.96
C ILE A 99 -14.80 16.43 14.80
N VAL A 100 -15.52 16.63 13.70
CA VAL A 100 -16.68 15.81 13.37
C VAL A 100 -16.24 14.60 12.55
N MET A 101 -16.66 13.40 12.99
CA MET A 101 -16.32 12.14 12.35
C MET A 101 -17.58 11.27 12.16
N PRO A 102 -17.62 10.39 11.15
CA PRO A 102 -18.69 9.39 11.02
C PRO A 102 -18.79 8.51 12.27
N VAL A 103 -20.00 8.03 12.59
CA VAL A 103 -20.23 7.11 13.72
C VAL A 103 -19.53 5.76 13.54
N THR A 104 -19.19 5.41 12.30
CA THR A 104 -18.47 4.20 11.89
C THR A 104 -16.95 4.31 12.01
N THR A 105 -16.43 5.46 12.47
CA THR A 105 -14.99 5.70 12.57
C THR A 105 -14.35 4.75 13.58
N PRO A 106 -13.27 4.03 13.22
CA PRO A 106 -12.55 3.15 14.14
C PRO A 106 -12.05 3.90 15.40
N SER A 107 -12.10 3.23 16.56
CA SER A 107 -11.70 3.82 17.85
C SER A 107 -10.27 4.36 17.83
N ILE A 108 -9.35 3.69 17.15
CA ILE A 108 -7.95 4.14 17.03
C ILE A 108 -7.82 5.54 16.40
N LYS A 109 -8.65 5.86 15.40
CA LYS A 109 -8.68 7.19 14.75
C LYS A 109 -9.29 8.25 15.67
N ILE A 110 -10.32 7.87 16.43
CA ILE A 110 -10.97 8.74 17.43
C ILE A 110 -9.99 9.07 18.56
N ASP A 111 -9.33 8.05 19.11
CA ASP A 111 -8.44 8.18 20.25
C ASP A 111 -7.16 8.94 19.89
N ALA A 112 -6.64 8.81 18.65
CA ALA A 112 -5.54 9.63 18.15
C ALA A 112 -5.89 11.13 18.21
N VAL A 113 -7.07 11.51 17.72
CA VAL A 113 -7.51 12.93 17.73
C VAL A 113 -7.76 13.45 19.13
N ARG A 114 -8.34 12.63 20.01
CA ARG A 114 -8.47 12.97 21.45
C ARG A 114 -7.10 13.14 22.11
N GLY A 115 -6.14 12.28 21.78
CA GLY A 115 -4.76 12.34 22.28
C GLY A 115 -4.04 13.64 21.87
N PHE A 116 -4.35 14.19 20.69
CA PHE A 116 -3.88 15.50 20.26
C PHE A 116 -4.66 16.69 20.84
N GLY A 117 -5.72 16.46 21.61
CA GLY A 117 -6.49 17.50 22.30
C GLY A 117 -7.76 17.95 21.58
N GLY A 118 -8.21 17.23 20.54
CA GLY A 118 -9.45 17.53 19.83
C GLY A 118 -10.69 16.96 20.52
N GLU A 119 -11.78 17.72 20.53
CA GLU A 119 -13.12 17.25 20.91
C GLU A 119 -13.75 16.50 19.73
N VAL A 120 -13.97 15.19 19.87
CA VAL A 120 -14.57 14.39 18.79
C VAL A 120 -16.09 14.37 18.91
N LEU A 121 -16.77 14.78 17.84
CA LEU A 121 -18.22 14.64 17.67
C LEU A 121 -18.50 13.55 16.62
N LEU A 122 -19.09 12.43 17.05
CA LEU A 122 -19.51 11.38 16.12
C LEU A 122 -20.89 11.71 15.53
N HIS A 123 -20.98 11.86 14.22
CA HIS A 123 -22.20 12.18 13.51
C HIS A 123 -22.18 11.68 12.06
N GLY A 124 -23.32 11.15 11.60
CA GLY A 124 -23.49 10.67 10.23
C GLY A 124 -22.91 9.28 9.98
N GLY A 125 -23.41 8.61 8.94
CA GLY A 125 -22.95 7.29 8.51
C GLY A 125 -21.71 7.33 7.60
N ASN A 126 -21.43 8.50 6.99
CA ASN A 126 -20.34 8.71 6.04
C ASN A 126 -19.69 10.09 6.23
N PHE A 127 -18.61 10.35 5.48
CA PHE A 127 -17.86 11.60 5.56
C PHE A 127 -18.69 12.83 5.16
N ASP A 128 -19.55 12.73 4.15
CA ASP A 128 -20.35 13.86 3.66
C ASP A 128 -21.37 14.33 4.71
N GLU A 129 -22.01 13.40 5.43
CA GLU A 129 -22.89 13.71 6.56
C GLU A 129 -22.13 14.33 7.74
N ALA A 130 -20.94 13.82 8.06
CA ALA A 130 -20.08 14.40 9.09
C ALA A 130 -19.63 15.83 8.72
N LYS A 131 -19.29 16.07 7.45
CA LYS A 131 -18.95 17.39 6.90
C LYS A 131 -20.15 18.34 6.96
N ALA A 132 -21.34 17.89 6.56
CA ALA A 132 -22.56 18.69 6.65
C ALA A 132 -22.82 19.15 8.09
N LYS A 133 -22.61 18.25 9.07
CA LYS A 133 -22.74 18.61 10.48
C LYS A 133 -21.68 19.61 10.96
N ALA A 134 -20.43 19.47 10.49
CA ALA A 134 -19.39 20.45 10.80
C ALA A 134 -19.71 21.84 10.24
N MET A 135 -20.25 21.91 9.02
CA MET A 135 -20.72 23.17 8.42
C MET A 135 -21.90 23.75 9.20
N GLU A 136 -22.86 22.92 9.62
CA GLU A 136 -23.99 23.36 10.47
C GLU A 136 -23.50 24.00 11.79
N LEU A 137 -22.48 23.41 12.44
CA LEU A 137 -21.86 23.98 13.65
C LEU A 137 -21.14 25.29 13.35
N SER A 138 -20.47 25.39 12.21
CA SER A 138 -19.82 26.63 11.78
C SER A 138 -20.85 27.75 11.61
N ASP A 139 -21.97 27.48 10.93
CA ASP A 139 -23.03 28.45 10.66
C ASP A 139 -23.80 28.86 11.92
N LYS A 140 -24.11 27.89 12.79
CA LYS A 140 -24.97 28.10 13.96
C LYS A 140 -24.22 28.67 15.16
N ASP A 141 -23.05 28.12 15.47
CA ASP A 141 -22.28 28.45 16.67
C ASP A 141 -21.16 29.46 16.36
N GLY A 142 -21.01 29.85 15.09
CA GLY A 142 -20.00 30.80 14.61
C GLY A 142 -18.57 30.27 14.67
N MET A 143 -18.40 28.96 14.84
CA MET A 143 -17.09 28.31 14.86
C MET A 143 -16.41 28.44 13.50
N VAL A 144 -15.09 28.61 13.49
CA VAL A 144 -14.37 28.75 12.21
C VAL A 144 -14.11 27.39 11.60
N TRP A 145 -14.60 27.18 10.37
CA TRP A 145 -14.30 26.00 9.57
C TRP A 145 -12.82 26.00 9.14
N VAL A 146 -12.10 24.93 9.46
CA VAL A 146 -10.70 24.74 9.04
C VAL A 146 -10.66 23.76 7.87
N ALA A 147 -10.54 24.32 6.66
CA ALA A 147 -10.53 23.54 5.44
C ALA A 147 -9.33 22.57 5.36
N PRO A 148 -9.50 21.37 4.79
CA PRO A 148 -8.41 20.41 4.61
C PRO A 148 -7.39 20.79 3.53
N PHE A 149 -7.77 21.67 2.59
CA PHE A 149 -6.90 22.08 1.48
C PHE A 149 -7.31 23.40 0.81
N ASP A 150 -8.61 23.64 0.56
CA ASP A 150 -9.08 24.77 -0.26
C ASP A 150 -9.23 26.05 0.57
N ASP A 151 -8.10 26.58 1.05
CA ASP A 151 -8.00 27.82 1.81
C ASP A 151 -6.60 28.42 1.60
N GLU A 152 -6.52 29.73 1.34
CA GLU A 152 -5.28 30.42 1.01
C GLU A 152 -4.19 30.27 2.10
N ALA A 153 -4.58 30.32 3.38
CA ALA A 153 -3.65 30.16 4.50
C ALA A 153 -3.24 28.69 4.66
N VAL A 154 -4.15 27.75 4.41
CA VAL A 154 -3.79 26.33 4.37
C VAL A 154 -2.75 26.07 3.27
N ILE A 155 -3.00 26.54 2.04
CA ILE A 155 -2.07 26.43 0.90
C ILE A 155 -0.71 27.05 1.23
N ALA A 156 -0.70 28.27 1.79
CA ALA A 156 0.54 28.93 2.19
C ALA A 156 1.29 28.18 3.30
N GLY A 157 0.58 27.52 4.22
CA GLY A 157 1.21 26.66 5.22
C GLY A 157 1.87 25.45 4.57
N GLN A 158 1.21 24.80 3.61
CA GLN A 158 1.79 23.64 2.92
C GLN A 158 2.98 24.02 2.04
N GLY A 159 2.97 25.22 1.44
CA GLY A 159 4.07 25.73 0.64
C GLY A 159 5.39 25.87 1.40
N THR A 160 5.37 25.90 2.74
CA THR A 160 6.60 25.87 3.55
C THR A 160 7.45 24.62 3.28
N ILE A 161 6.86 23.52 2.81
CA ILE A 161 7.61 22.33 2.37
C ILE A 161 8.51 22.66 1.18
N GLY A 162 7.97 23.38 0.18
CA GLY A 162 8.76 23.83 -0.96
C GLY A 162 9.92 24.72 -0.53
N LEU A 163 9.74 25.51 0.54
CA LEU A 163 10.77 26.42 1.04
C LEU A 163 11.92 25.63 1.63
N GLU A 164 11.60 24.61 2.42
CA GLU A 164 12.60 23.72 3.00
C GLU A 164 13.33 22.90 1.92
N ILE A 165 12.61 22.44 0.87
CA ILE A 165 13.23 21.77 -0.28
C ILE A 165 14.22 22.70 -0.98
N PHE A 166 13.79 23.90 -1.36
CA PHE A 166 14.62 24.87 -2.07
C PHE A 166 15.84 25.31 -1.24
N GLN A 167 15.68 25.51 0.07
CA GLN A 167 16.80 25.85 0.97
C GLN A 167 17.80 24.71 1.10
N SER A 168 17.34 23.46 1.02
CA SER A 168 18.20 22.27 1.13
C SER A 168 18.91 21.95 -0.18
N ARG A 169 18.19 22.04 -1.30
CA ARG A 169 18.66 21.72 -2.67
C ARG A 169 18.06 22.70 -3.69
N PRO A 170 18.67 23.88 -3.87
CA PRO A 170 18.21 24.88 -4.85
C PRO A 170 18.45 24.46 -6.30
N ASP A 171 19.29 23.45 -6.49
CA ASP A 171 19.68 22.81 -7.76
C ASP A 171 18.80 21.60 -8.13
N VAL A 172 17.66 21.40 -7.45
CA VAL A 172 16.74 20.31 -7.78
C VAL A 172 16.17 20.46 -9.19
N ASP A 173 16.18 19.39 -9.97
CA ASP A 173 15.62 19.40 -11.33
C ASP A 173 14.10 19.23 -11.30
N ARG A 174 13.62 18.26 -10.50
CA ARG A 174 12.19 17.92 -10.44
C ARG A 174 11.68 17.63 -9.03
N VAL A 175 10.45 18.07 -8.74
CA VAL A 175 9.75 17.81 -7.48
C VAL A 175 8.39 17.16 -7.75
N PHE A 176 8.20 15.97 -7.19
CA PHE A 176 6.96 15.18 -7.30
C PHE A 176 6.12 15.36 -6.04
N VAL A 177 4.85 15.74 -6.23
CA VAL A 177 3.95 16.12 -5.14
C VAL A 177 2.66 15.30 -5.23
N PRO A 178 2.20 14.65 -4.15
CA PRO A 178 0.95 13.89 -4.20
C PRO A 178 -0.24 14.86 -4.26
N VAL A 179 -1.23 14.53 -5.08
CA VAL A 179 -2.43 15.34 -5.29
C VAL A 179 -3.65 14.57 -4.78
N GLY A 180 -4.28 15.15 -3.75
CA GLY A 180 -5.67 14.85 -3.39
C GLY A 180 -6.51 16.09 -3.70
N GLY A 181 -6.91 16.83 -2.67
CA GLY A 181 -7.54 18.15 -2.86
C GLY A 181 -6.60 19.28 -3.31
N GLY A 182 -5.40 18.98 -3.81
CA GLY A 182 -4.47 19.96 -4.40
C GLY A 182 -3.71 20.90 -3.45
N GLY A 183 -4.03 20.97 -2.15
CA GLY A 183 -3.44 21.98 -1.26
C GLY A 183 -1.90 21.94 -1.12
N ILE A 184 -1.32 20.74 -1.05
CA ILE A 184 0.15 20.58 -1.01
C ILE A 184 0.80 20.87 -2.36
N ALA A 185 0.21 20.38 -3.46
CA ALA A 185 0.70 20.62 -4.81
C ALA A 185 0.67 22.12 -5.16
N ALA A 186 -0.45 22.79 -4.89
CA ALA A 186 -0.59 24.23 -5.09
C ALA A 186 0.47 25.02 -4.30
N GLY A 187 0.62 24.73 -3.00
CA GLY A 187 1.56 25.46 -2.13
C GLY A 187 3.03 25.24 -2.51
N VAL A 188 3.41 24.00 -2.84
CA VAL A 188 4.78 23.67 -3.26
C VAL A 188 5.08 24.25 -4.65
N ALA A 189 4.16 24.09 -5.61
CA ALA A 189 4.34 24.57 -6.97
C ALA A 189 4.50 26.09 -7.04
N VAL A 190 3.58 26.84 -6.41
CA VAL A 190 3.63 28.32 -6.44
C VAL A 190 4.94 28.84 -5.85
N LEU A 191 5.42 28.22 -4.76
CA LEU A 191 6.67 28.65 -4.16
C LEU A 191 7.87 28.37 -5.06
N LEU A 192 8.02 27.12 -5.51
CA LEU A 192 9.18 26.72 -6.30
C LEU A 192 9.25 27.51 -7.59
N LYS A 193 8.12 27.70 -8.29
CA LYS A 193 8.06 28.46 -9.54
C LYS A 193 8.35 29.96 -9.37
N GLU A 194 7.94 30.56 -8.26
CA GLU A 194 8.28 31.96 -7.95
C GLU A 194 9.75 32.15 -7.59
N LEU A 195 10.40 31.13 -7.00
CA LEU A 195 11.83 31.19 -6.63
C LEU A 195 12.75 30.81 -7.79
N ASN A 196 12.40 29.75 -8.52
CA ASN A 196 13.12 29.25 -9.68
C ASN A 196 12.13 28.57 -10.66
N PRO A 197 11.76 29.23 -11.77
CA PRO A 197 10.81 28.68 -12.73
C PRO A 197 11.33 27.44 -13.48
N ASP A 198 12.64 27.19 -13.48
CA ASP A 198 13.27 26.06 -14.17
C ASP A 198 13.05 24.72 -13.43
N ILE A 199 12.68 24.75 -12.14
CA ILE A 199 12.36 23.54 -11.37
C ILE A 199 11.05 22.97 -11.90
N THR A 200 11.05 21.71 -12.35
CA THR A 200 9.83 21.03 -12.80
C THR A 200 9.04 20.53 -11.58
N VAL A 201 7.75 20.85 -11.49
CA VAL A 201 6.86 20.38 -10.43
C VAL A 201 5.78 19.49 -11.03
N VAL A 202 5.77 18.23 -10.63
CA VAL A 202 4.87 17.20 -11.16
C VAL A 202 3.86 16.79 -10.09
N GLY A 203 2.58 16.96 -10.40
CA GLY A 203 1.48 16.43 -9.59
C GLY A 203 1.30 14.94 -9.83
N VAL A 204 1.10 14.16 -8.76
CA VAL A 204 0.90 12.71 -8.87
C VAL A 204 -0.40 12.30 -8.20
N GLU A 205 -1.28 11.62 -8.93
CA GLU A 205 -2.57 11.12 -8.45
C GLU A 205 -2.67 9.58 -8.54
N PRO A 206 -3.44 8.91 -7.68
CA PRO A 206 -3.87 7.55 -7.96
C PRO A 206 -4.84 7.54 -9.17
N GLU A 207 -4.72 6.57 -10.05
CA GLU A 207 -5.59 6.41 -11.24
C GLU A 207 -7.08 6.43 -10.88
N GLU A 208 -7.46 5.76 -9.79
CA GLU A 208 -8.84 5.64 -9.34
C GLU A 208 -9.35 6.84 -8.51
N SER A 209 -8.51 7.87 -8.31
CA SER A 209 -8.84 9.09 -7.55
C SER A 209 -8.27 10.36 -8.21
N ALA A 210 -8.12 10.35 -9.54
CA ALA A 210 -7.45 11.39 -10.33
C ALA A 210 -8.30 12.65 -10.58
N CYS A 211 -8.62 13.38 -9.51
CA CYS A 211 -9.55 14.52 -9.55
C CYS A 211 -8.99 15.76 -10.26
N LEU A 212 -7.69 16.05 -10.14
CA LEU A 212 -7.01 17.13 -10.85
C LEU A 212 -6.92 16.80 -12.34
N THR A 213 -6.58 15.56 -12.71
CA THR A 213 -6.54 15.12 -14.10
C THR A 213 -7.90 15.29 -14.78
N ALA A 214 -8.98 14.89 -14.09
CA ALA A 214 -10.35 15.10 -14.57
C ALA A 214 -10.70 16.60 -14.70
N ALA A 215 -10.34 17.41 -13.70
CA ALA A 215 -10.59 18.85 -13.71
C ALA A 215 -9.80 19.60 -14.81
N LEU A 216 -8.54 19.23 -15.04
CA LEU A 216 -7.70 19.80 -16.10
C LEU A 216 -8.30 19.50 -17.48
N LYS A 217 -8.79 18.27 -17.68
CA LYS A 217 -9.46 17.87 -18.93
C LYS A 217 -10.77 18.64 -19.16
N ALA A 218 -11.52 18.92 -18.09
CA ALA A 218 -12.76 19.68 -18.15
C ALA A 218 -12.55 21.21 -18.20
N GLY A 219 -11.38 21.70 -17.78
CA GLY A 219 -11.08 23.12 -17.61
C GLY A 219 -11.67 23.76 -16.35
N HIS A 220 -12.30 22.97 -15.47
CA HIS A 220 -12.85 23.40 -14.18
C HIS A 220 -12.97 22.20 -13.23
N PRO A 221 -13.09 22.40 -11.90
CA PRO A 221 -13.33 21.30 -10.97
C PRO A 221 -14.59 20.52 -11.31
N VAL A 222 -14.49 19.19 -11.30
CA VAL A 222 -15.56 18.23 -11.58
C VAL A 222 -15.57 17.14 -10.52
N ASP A 223 -16.74 16.57 -10.28
CA ASP A 223 -16.90 15.45 -9.35
C ASP A 223 -16.57 14.14 -10.06
N LEU A 224 -15.75 13.31 -9.41
CA LEU A 224 -15.56 11.91 -9.80
C LEU A 224 -16.77 11.06 -9.33
N ASP A 225 -17.21 10.12 -10.18
CA ASP A 225 -18.29 9.19 -9.86
C ASP A 225 -17.94 8.28 -8.67
N HIS A 226 -16.68 7.84 -8.63
CA HIS A 226 -16.12 6.95 -7.62
C HIS A 226 -14.69 7.39 -7.27
N VAL A 227 -14.28 7.11 -6.03
CA VAL A 227 -12.90 7.28 -5.57
C VAL A 227 -12.45 6.05 -4.80
N SER A 228 -11.25 5.57 -5.09
CA SER A 228 -10.66 4.44 -4.38
C SER A 228 -10.21 4.85 -2.97
N LEU A 229 -10.45 3.98 -2.00
CA LEU A 229 -10.07 4.19 -0.60
C LEU A 229 -8.69 3.63 -0.27
N TYR A 230 -7.97 3.04 -1.23
CA TYR A 230 -6.63 2.50 -0.98
C TYR A 230 -5.67 3.57 -0.46
N ALA A 231 -5.68 4.75 -1.10
CA ALA A 231 -4.93 5.92 -0.68
C ALA A 231 -5.86 6.98 -0.06
N GLU A 232 -6.40 6.71 1.14
CA GLU A 232 -7.39 7.56 1.83
C GLU A 232 -7.04 9.06 1.85
N GLY A 233 -5.76 9.42 2.02
CA GLY A 233 -5.30 10.81 2.10
C GLY A 233 -5.45 11.63 0.80
N VAL A 234 -5.58 10.94 -0.33
CA VAL A 234 -5.76 11.53 -1.68
C VAL A 234 -7.07 11.09 -2.35
N ALA A 235 -7.94 10.35 -1.64
CA ALA A 235 -9.26 9.94 -2.11
C ALA A 235 -10.26 11.11 -2.11
N VAL A 236 -10.07 12.06 -3.02
CA VAL A 236 -10.86 13.29 -3.12
C VAL A 236 -11.69 13.27 -4.40
N LYS A 237 -13.01 13.43 -4.27
CA LYS A 237 -13.93 13.44 -5.42
C LYS A 237 -13.79 14.68 -6.30
N THR A 238 -13.53 15.83 -5.67
CA THR A 238 -13.54 17.13 -6.33
C THR A 238 -12.38 17.94 -5.79
N ILE A 239 -11.47 18.36 -6.67
CA ILE A 239 -10.37 19.25 -6.31
C ILE A 239 -10.89 20.61 -5.80
N GLY A 240 -10.12 21.28 -4.93
CA GLY A 240 -10.46 22.62 -4.45
C GLY A 240 -10.43 23.67 -5.56
N GLN A 241 -11.24 24.71 -5.45
CA GLN A 241 -11.36 25.77 -6.45
C GLN A 241 -10.07 26.58 -6.58
N GLU A 242 -9.51 27.05 -5.47
CA GLU A 242 -8.28 27.83 -5.49
C GLU A 242 -7.07 26.94 -5.77
N THR A 243 -7.08 25.72 -5.21
CA THR A 243 -6.00 24.76 -5.48
C THR A 243 -5.93 24.38 -6.96
N PHE A 244 -7.08 24.21 -7.64
CA PHE A 244 -7.12 23.95 -9.08
C PHE A 244 -6.56 25.11 -9.89
N ARG A 245 -6.96 26.34 -9.56
CA ARG A 245 -6.45 27.55 -10.24
C ARG A 245 -4.92 27.61 -10.17
N ILE A 246 -4.35 27.40 -8.98
CA ILE A 246 -2.89 27.44 -8.78
C ILE A 246 -2.24 26.25 -9.50
N CYS A 247 -2.79 25.04 -9.38
CA CYS A 247 -2.24 23.87 -10.06
C CYS A 247 -2.22 24.04 -11.58
N GLN A 248 -3.26 24.63 -12.17
CA GLN A 248 -3.33 24.92 -13.60
C GLN A 248 -2.27 25.96 -14.05
N GLU A 249 -1.89 26.88 -13.16
CA GLU A 249 -0.93 27.95 -13.45
C GLU A 249 0.53 27.53 -13.21
N PHE A 250 0.80 26.70 -12.19
CA PHE A 250 2.16 26.46 -11.68
C PHE A 250 2.66 25.02 -11.76
N LEU A 251 1.79 24.01 -11.93
CA LEU A 251 2.28 22.65 -12.20
C LEU A 251 2.69 22.53 -13.67
N ASP A 252 3.81 21.86 -13.92
CA ASP A 252 4.25 21.58 -15.29
C ASP A 252 3.48 20.40 -15.87
N GLU A 253 3.29 19.35 -15.07
CA GLU A 253 2.68 18.09 -15.50
C GLU A 253 1.90 17.43 -14.36
N VAL A 254 0.96 16.56 -14.75
CA VAL A 254 0.22 15.68 -13.83
C VAL A 254 0.25 14.27 -14.39
N ILE A 255 0.59 13.30 -13.56
CA ILE A 255 0.60 11.87 -13.91
C ILE A 255 -0.23 11.07 -12.91
N THR A 256 -0.67 9.89 -13.36
CA THR A 256 -1.43 8.95 -12.53
C THR A 256 -0.63 7.69 -12.28
N VAL A 257 -0.88 7.04 -11.13
CA VAL A 257 -0.25 5.77 -10.74
C VAL A 257 -1.27 4.77 -10.21
N SER A 258 -0.99 3.50 -10.44
CA SER A 258 -1.79 2.37 -9.97
C SER A 258 -1.53 2.05 -8.49
N SER A 259 -2.43 1.29 -7.87
CA SER A 259 -2.27 0.80 -6.50
C SER A 259 -1.04 -0.11 -6.32
N ASP A 260 -0.66 -0.85 -7.36
CA ASP A 260 0.52 -1.72 -7.34
C ASP A 260 1.81 -0.90 -7.36
N GLU A 261 1.89 0.15 -8.19
CA GLU A 261 3.01 1.10 -8.21
C GLU A 261 3.17 1.82 -6.86
N ILE A 262 2.05 2.23 -6.24
CA ILE A 262 2.04 2.80 -4.89
C ILE A 262 2.59 1.79 -3.87
N SER A 263 2.20 0.52 -3.95
CA SER A 263 2.66 -0.54 -3.03
C SER A 263 4.16 -0.79 -3.16
N ALA A 264 4.67 -0.86 -4.40
CA ALA A 264 6.10 -0.97 -4.68
C ALA A 264 6.87 0.26 -4.16
N ALA A 265 6.30 1.46 -4.26
CA ALA A 265 6.90 2.67 -3.70
C ALA A 265 6.97 2.65 -2.16
N ILE A 266 5.95 2.13 -1.46
CA ILE A 266 6.03 1.94 0.00
C ILE A 266 7.19 1.00 0.36
N LYS A 267 7.34 -0.09 -0.40
CA LYS A 267 8.43 -1.04 -0.20
C LYS A 267 9.81 -0.40 -0.44
N ASP A 268 9.98 0.37 -1.51
CA ASP A 268 11.24 1.08 -1.78
C ASP A 268 11.60 2.06 -0.65
N ILE A 269 10.62 2.82 -0.14
CA ILE A 269 10.81 3.71 1.01
C ILE A 269 11.29 2.91 2.23
N PHE A 270 10.67 1.77 2.51
CA PHE A 270 11.07 0.90 3.61
C PHE A 270 12.46 0.30 3.41
N ASP A 271 12.80 -0.13 2.20
CA ASP A 271 14.08 -0.74 1.90
C ASP A 271 15.23 0.25 2.04
N ASP A 272 15.06 1.49 1.57
CA ASP A 272 16.09 2.53 1.64
C ASP A 272 16.18 3.22 3.00
N THR A 273 15.04 3.58 3.59
CA THR A 273 15.00 4.52 4.74
C THR A 273 14.54 3.87 6.03
N ARG A 274 13.96 2.66 5.97
CA ARG A 274 13.23 2.01 7.07
C ARG A 274 12.01 2.78 7.56
N ALA A 275 11.57 3.80 6.82
CA ALA A 275 10.30 4.47 7.04
C ALA A 275 9.15 3.64 6.46
N ILE A 276 7.96 3.76 7.05
CA ILE A 276 6.75 3.13 6.55
C ILE A 276 5.79 4.24 6.14
N GLY A 277 5.65 4.46 4.84
CA GLY A 277 4.66 5.39 4.31
C GLY A 277 3.26 4.79 4.31
N GLU A 278 2.25 5.63 4.56
CA GLU A 278 0.88 5.27 4.18
C GLU A 278 0.75 5.29 2.64
N PRO A 279 -0.26 4.65 2.02
CA PRO A 279 -0.38 4.64 0.57
C PRO A 279 -0.37 6.04 -0.08
N ALA A 280 -1.10 7.00 0.50
CA ALA A 280 -1.05 8.40 0.04
C ALA A 280 0.35 9.04 0.17
N GLY A 281 1.13 8.61 1.17
CA GLY A 281 2.51 9.04 1.40
C GLY A 281 3.50 8.57 0.34
N ALA A 282 3.22 7.45 -0.33
CA ALA A 282 4.09 6.88 -1.35
C ALA A 282 3.71 7.25 -2.79
N VAL A 283 2.54 7.89 -3.00
CA VAL A 283 2.04 8.27 -4.33
C VAL A 283 3.09 9.06 -5.12
N ALA A 284 3.72 10.07 -4.51
CA ALA A 284 4.70 10.89 -5.21
C ALA A 284 5.95 10.10 -5.66
N LEU A 285 6.38 9.10 -4.89
CA LEU A 285 7.49 8.25 -5.28
C LEU A 285 7.12 7.30 -6.43
N ALA A 286 5.92 6.72 -6.38
CA ALA A 286 5.42 5.91 -7.48
C ALA A 286 5.41 6.72 -8.79
N GLY A 287 4.94 7.96 -8.72
CA GLY A 287 4.97 8.87 -9.86
C GLY A 287 6.38 9.19 -10.34
N LEU A 288 7.31 9.48 -9.42
CA LEU A 288 8.73 9.72 -9.75
C LEU A 288 9.34 8.55 -10.51
N LYS A 289 9.17 7.31 -10.02
CA LYS A 289 9.69 6.10 -10.67
C LYS A 289 9.15 5.93 -12.08
N ARG A 290 7.83 6.05 -12.23
CA ARG A 290 7.15 5.95 -13.53
C ARG A 290 7.65 7.04 -14.49
N TYR A 291 7.70 8.28 -14.02
CA TYR A 291 8.11 9.44 -14.81
C TYR A 291 9.54 9.29 -15.33
N ALA A 292 10.47 8.86 -14.47
CA ALA A 292 11.86 8.63 -14.84
C ALA A 292 12.01 7.52 -15.88
N ALA A 293 11.29 6.41 -15.72
CA ALA A 293 11.31 5.29 -16.65
C ALA A 293 10.68 5.63 -18.02
N GLU A 294 9.52 6.29 -18.03
CA GLU A 294 8.82 6.65 -19.28
C GLU A 294 9.59 7.69 -20.12
N ARG A 295 10.36 8.57 -19.48
CA ARG A 295 11.11 9.65 -20.14
C ARG A 295 12.62 9.38 -20.29
N ASP A 296 13.09 8.21 -19.85
CA ASP A 296 14.51 7.83 -19.91
C ASP A 296 15.43 8.91 -19.30
N ILE A 297 15.05 9.38 -18.11
CA ILE A 297 15.77 10.44 -17.39
C ILE A 297 16.93 9.82 -16.61
N HIS A 298 18.12 10.41 -16.73
CA HIS A 298 19.34 9.99 -16.04
C HIS A 298 20.14 11.21 -15.60
N GLY A 299 20.86 11.08 -14.48
CA GLY A 299 21.77 12.09 -13.94
C GLY A 299 21.09 13.33 -13.32
N GLU A 300 19.76 13.34 -13.17
CA GLU A 300 19.01 14.45 -12.57
C GLU A 300 18.84 14.26 -11.05
N THR A 301 18.54 15.35 -10.34
CA THR A 301 18.13 15.38 -8.93
C THR A 301 16.60 15.43 -8.83
N LEU A 302 16.01 14.34 -8.36
CA LEU A 302 14.57 14.14 -8.27
C LEU A 302 14.13 14.10 -6.80
N VAL A 303 13.19 14.95 -6.39
CA VAL A 303 12.64 14.97 -5.03
C VAL A 303 11.21 14.45 -5.04
N HIS A 304 10.86 13.55 -4.12
CA HIS A 304 9.47 13.24 -3.81
C HIS A 304 9.15 13.56 -2.34
N ILE A 305 7.87 13.77 -2.04
CA ILE A 305 7.40 14.05 -0.69
C ILE A 305 6.77 12.79 -0.10
N LEU A 306 7.34 12.29 1.01
CA LEU A 306 6.69 11.29 1.85
C LEU A 306 5.66 12.00 2.73
N SER A 307 4.43 12.13 2.23
CA SER A 307 3.45 13.06 2.81
C SER A 307 2.82 12.60 4.13
N GLY A 308 2.89 11.30 4.46
CA GLY A 308 2.34 10.79 5.71
C GLY A 308 2.62 9.32 5.95
N ALA A 309 2.39 8.89 7.19
CA ALA A 309 2.68 7.54 7.70
C ALA A 309 1.58 6.99 8.64
N ASN A 310 0.36 7.53 8.60
CA ASN A 310 -0.75 7.06 9.44
C ASN A 310 -1.42 5.83 8.83
N VAL A 311 -0.71 4.70 8.82
CA VAL A 311 -1.18 3.42 8.27
C VAL A 311 -1.62 2.47 9.38
N ASN A 312 -2.67 1.69 9.12
CA ASN A 312 -3.01 0.56 9.97
C ASN A 312 -2.01 -0.57 9.72
N PHE A 313 -1.41 -1.12 10.78
CA PHE A 313 -0.44 -2.21 10.68
C PHE A 313 -0.96 -3.41 9.86
N HIS A 314 -2.24 -3.76 9.98
CA HIS A 314 -2.83 -4.85 9.21
C HIS A 314 -2.89 -4.56 7.70
N SER A 315 -2.97 -3.30 7.30
CA SER A 315 -2.92 -2.91 5.88
C SER A 315 -1.56 -3.20 5.25
N LEU A 316 -0.48 -3.31 6.03
CA LEU A 316 0.85 -3.66 5.51
C LEU A 316 0.88 -5.06 4.89
N ARG A 317 0.01 -5.98 5.35
CA ARG A 317 -0.13 -7.29 4.70
C ARG A 317 -0.56 -7.14 3.25
N TYR A 318 -1.58 -6.32 3.01
CA TYR A 318 -2.08 -6.06 1.67
C TYR A 318 -1.04 -5.33 0.80
N VAL A 319 -0.34 -4.34 1.37
CA VAL A 319 0.78 -3.66 0.69
C VAL A 319 1.87 -4.66 0.30
N SER A 320 2.25 -5.57 1.21
CA SER A 320 3.27 -6.59 0.95
C SER A 320 2.85 -7.53 -0.18
N GLU A 321 1.60 -8.02 -0.13
CA GLU A 321 1.04 -8.92 -1.15
C GLU A 321 1.01 -8.23 -2.53
N ARG A 322 0.55 -6.97 -2.63
CA ARG A 322 0.53 -6.23 -3.91
C ARG A 322 1.93 -5.82 -4.40
N ALA A 323 2.84 -5.46 -3.50
CA ALA A 323 4.20 -5.08 -3.89
C ALA A 323 4.96 -6.26 -4.52
N GLU A 324 4.83 -7.47 -3.96
CA GLU A 324 5.44 -8.68 -4.54
C GLU A 324 4.89 -9.01 -5.93
N LEU A 325 3.58 -8.81 -6.13
CA LEU A 325 2.91 -9.02 -7.42
C LEU A 325 3.31 -7.95 -8.45
N GLY A 326 3.32 -6.68 -8.07
CA GLY A 326 3.61 -5.55 -8.96
C GLY A 326 5.08 -5.45 -9.40
N GLU A 327 6.02 -5.92 -8.59
CA GLU A 327 7.45 -6.00 -8.96
C GLU A 327 7.76 -7.19 -9.88
N GLY A 328 6.78 -8.08 -10.15
CA GLY A 328 7.05 -9.34 -10.83
C GLY A 328 7.98 -10.25 -10.02
N GLY A 329 7.95 -10.12 -8.68
CA GLY A 329 8.79 -10.90 -7.76
C GLY A 329 8.25 -12.31 -7.49
N GLU A 330 7.03 -12.62 -7.93
CA GLU A 330 6.39 -13.93 -7.83
C GLU A 330 5.76 -14.34 -9.18
N GLY A 331 6.13 -15.54 -9.63
CA GLY A 331 5.49 -16.24 -10.75
C GLY A 331 4.39 -17.15 -10.23
N ILE A 332 3.16 -16.99 -10.70
CA ILE A 332 2.01 -17.82 -10.29
C ILE A 332 1.60 -18.69 -11.48
N TYR A 333 1.53 -19.99 -11.27
CA TYR A 333 1.24 -20.97 -12.32
C TYR A 333 0.14 -21.94 -11.90
N GLY A 334 -0.79 -22.19 -12.82
CA GLY A 334 -1.62 -23.38 -12.80
C GLY A 334 -0.93 -24.47 -13.61
N VAL A 335 -0.47 -25.55 -12.96
CA VAL A 335 0.26 -26.63 -13.63
C VAL A 335 -0.52 -27.92 -13.57
N THR A 336 -0.50 -28.65 -14.67
CA THR A 336 -1.17 -29.91 -14.85
C THR A 336 -0.13 -31.03 -14.91
N ILE A 337 -0.14 -31.92 -13.92
CA ILE A 337 0.83 -33.00 -13.74
C ILE A 337 0.15 -34.38 -13.74
N PRO A 338 0.85 -35.47 -14.07
CA PRO A 338 0.31 -36.82 -13.96
C PRO A 338 -0.12 -37.15 -12.52
N GLU A 339 -1.29 -37.76 -12.36
CA GLU A 339 -1.82 -38.20 -11.06
C GLU A 339 -1.18 -39.55 -10.64
N GLU A 340 0.13 -39.53 -10.41
CA GLU A 340 0.93 -40.72 -10.04
C GLU A 340 1.92 -40.45 -8.91
N LYS A 341 2.36 -41.53 -8.25
CA LYS A 341 3.30 -41.44 -7.14
C LYS A 341 4.65 -40.86 -7.58
N GLY A 342 5.10 -39.81 -6.91
CA GLY A 342 6.36 -39.12 -7.19
C GLY A 342 6.26 -37.96 -8.19
N ALA A 343 5.07 -37.68 -8.75
CA ALA A 343 4.88 -36.55 -9.67
C ALA A 343 5.27 -35.19 -9.05
N PHE A 344 4.96 -34.96 -7.76
CA PHE A 344 5.30 -33.70 -7.09
C PHE A 344 6.81 -33.52 -6.95
N LEU A 345 7.54 -34.60 -6.63
CA LEU A 345 8.99 -34.56 -6.50
C LEU A 345 9.66 -34.28 -7.85
N ASN A 346 9.18 -34.93 -8.92
CA ASN A 346 9.67 -34.68 -10.27
C ASN A 346 9.42 -33.22 -10.69
N PHE A 347 8.22 -32.71 -10.42
CA PHE A 347 7.86 -31.31 -10.66
C PHE A 347 8.80 -30.34 -9.91
N CYS A 348 9.00 -30.54 -8.61
CA CYS A 348 9.91 -29.70 -7.81
C CYS A 348 11.36 -29.79 -8.30
N SER A 349 11.78 -30.94 -8.81
CA SER A 349 13.12 -31.11 -9.39
C SER A 349 13.32 -30.27 -10.65
N ILE A 350 12.28 -30.11 -11.47
CA ILE A 350 12.31 -29.26 -12.69
C ILE A 350 12.41 -27.78 -12.33
N LEU A 351 11.80 -27.36 -11.23
CA LEU A 351 11.96 -25.99 -10.73
C LEU A 351 13.42 -25.68 -10.31
N GLY A 352 14.30 -26.68 -10.18
CA GLY A 352 15.75 -26.47 -10.17
C GLY A 352 16.28 -25.70 -8.95
N GLY A 353 15.66 -25.89 -7.78
CA GLY A 353 16.05 -25.19 -6.55
C GLY A 353 15.55 -23.74 -6.44
N ARG A 354 14.71 -23.29 -7.39
CA ARG A 354 13.97 -22.02 -7.26
C ARG A 354 13.07 -22.07 -6.01
N SER A 355 12.91 -20.93 -5.36
CA SER A 355 12.16 -20.83 -4.10
C SER A 355 10.67 -20.86 -4.37
N VAL A 356 10.01 -21.98 -4.03
CA VAL A 356 8.56 -22.10 -4.05
C VAL A 356 7.97 -21.29 -2.91
N THR A 357 7.04 -20.39 -3.19
CA THR A 357 6.33 -19.56 -2.21
C THR A 357 4.98 -20.15 -1.83
N GLU A 358 4.34 -20.85 -2.77
CA GLU A 358 3.04 -21.48 -2.59
C GLU A 358 2.98 -22.78 -3.38
N PHE A 359 2.43 -23.84 -2.77
CA PHE A 359 2.14 -25.10 -3.44
C PHE A 359 0.86 -25.68 -2.89
N SER A 360 -0.19 -25.65 -3.69
CA SER A 360 -1.54 -26.05 -3.29
C SER A 360 -2.12 -27.09 -4.24
N TYR A 361 -2.64 -28.18 -3.68
CA TYR A 361 -3.19 -29.33 -4.39
C TYR A 361 -4.31 -30.00 -3.59
N ARG A 362 -5.34 -30.45 -4.31
CA ARG A 362 -6.35 -31.40 -3.82
C ARG A 362 -6.58 -32.46 -4.88
N VAL A 363 -6.74 -33.70 -4.43
CA VAL A 363 -7.08 -34.83 -5.30
C VAL A 363 -8.38 -34.58 -6.06
N GLY A 364 -8.31 -34.81 -7.37
CA GLY A 364 -9.46 -34.73 -8.27
C GLY A 364 -10.22 -36.05 -8.38
N THR A 365 -10.93 -36.24 -9.49
CA THR A 365 -11.70 -37.46 -9.74
C THR A 365 -10.78 -38.60 -10.17
N ARG A 366 -10.68 -39.66 -9.37
CA ARG A 366 -9.86 -40.82 -9.72
C ARG A 366 -10.51 -41.63 -10.84
N ASN A 367 -9.69 -42.16 -11.74
CA ASN A 367 -10.06 -43.02 -12.89
C ASN A 367 -10.68 -42.33 -14.11
N SER A 368 -10.73 -40.99 -14.18
CA SER A 368 -11.09 -40.26 -15.42
C SER A 368 -9.94 -40.16 -16.43
N GLY A 369 -8.71 -40.49 -16.01
CA GLY A 369 -7.49 -40.19 -16.77
C GLY A 369 -7.17 -38.68 -16.78
N GLU A 370 -7.87 -37.89 -15.97
CA GLU A 370 -7.61 -36.46 -15.85
C GLU A 370 -6.36 -36.22 -14.99
N PRO A 371 -5.50 -35.30 -15.42
CA PRO A 371 -4.28 -34.95 -14.70
C PRO A 371 -4.57 -34.13 -13.44
N ALA A 372 -3.68 -34.26 -12.45
CA ALA A 372 -3.66 -33.43 -11.25
C ALA A 372 -3.42 -31.97 -11.62
N ARG A 373 -4.17 -31.06 -11.01
CA ARG A 373 -3.97 -29.61 -11.13
C ARG A 373 -3.37 -29.07 -9.84
N ILE A 374 -2.22 -28.44 -9.96
CA ILE A 374 -1.52 -27.81 -8.85
C ILE A 374 -1.44 -26.31 -9.09
N PHE A 375 -1.51 -25.55 -8.01
CA PHE A 375 -1.25 -24.11 -8.02
C PHE A 375 0.07 -23.84 -7.34
N VAL A 376 0.95 -23.14 -8.05
CA VAL A 376 2.34 -22.98 -7.65
C VAL A 376 2.73 -21.52 -7.76
N GLY A 377 3.21 -20.96 -6.65
CA GLY A 377 3.92 -19.70 -6.59
C GLY A 377 5.42 -19.96 -6.55
N VAL A 378 6.19 -19.24 -7.37
CA VAL A 378 7.65 -19.32 -7.41
C VAL A 378 8.22 -17.91 -7.29
N LYS A 379 9.11 -17.69 -6.32
CA LYS A 379 9.82 -16.42 -6.18
C LYS A 379 10.78 -16.22 -7.34
N LEU A 380 10.70 -15.05 -7.97
CA LEU A 380 11.51 -14.65 -9.11
C LEU A 380 12.64 -13.72 -8.64
N LYS A 381 13.79 -13.83 -9.30
CA LYS A 381 14.98 -12.97 -9.18
C LYS A 381 15.13 -12.08 -10.41
N ASP A 382 14.92 -12.64 -11.59
CA ASP A 382 15.12 -11.95 -12.88
C ASP A 382 13.78 -11.56 -13.54
N GLY A 383 12.71 -11.48 -12.72
CA GLY A 383 11.40 -10.95 -13.11
C GLY A 383 10.75 -11.70 -14.27
N ILE A 384 10.27 -10.97 -15.27
CA ILE A 384 9.48 -11.50 -16.39
C ILE A 384 10.26 -12.50 -17.25
N GLU A 385 11.58 -12.34 -17.40
CA GLU A 385 12.39 -13.26 -18.21
C GLU A 385 12.46 -14.64 -17.57
N GLU A 386 12.79 -14.70 -16.27
CA GLU A 386 12.77 -15.95 -15.49
C GLU A 386 11.37 -16.54 -15.43
N ARG A 387 10.32 -15.71 -15.31
CA ARG A 387 8.93 -16.18 -15.34
C ARG A 387 8.62 -16.98 -16.61
N ARG A 388 9.04 -16.45 -17.77
CA ARG A 388 8.86 -17.12 -19.07
C ARG A 388 9.74 -18.35 -19.21
N GLU A 389 10.94 -18.34 -18.64
CA GLU A 389 11.83 -19.49 -18.61
C GLU A 389 11.20 -20.64 -17.81
N ILE A 390 10.68 -20.38 -16.60
CA ILE A 390 10.01 -21.40 -15.78
C ILE A 390 8.82 -22.01 -16.53
N ALA A 391 7.99 -21.18 -17.18
CA ALA A 391 6.88 -21.69 -17.97
C ALA A 391 7.34 -22.65 -19.07
N ARG A 392 8.42 -22.29 -19.79
CA ARG A 392 9.00 -23.14 -20.84
C ARG A 392 9.62 -24.42 -20.29
N ASP A 393 10.39 -24.35 -19.20
CA ASP A 393 10.99 -25.52 -18.55
C ASP A 393 9.92 -26.56 -18.17
N LEU A 394 8.76 -26.08 -17.68
CA LEU A 394 7.62 -26.93 -17.34
C LEU A 394 6.90 -27.50 -18.57
N GLU A 395 6.74 -26.71 -19.63
CA GLU A 395 6.15 -27.17 -20.90
C GLU A 395 7.06 -28.21 -21.60
N ASP A 396 8.38 -27.99 -21.62
CA ASP A 396 9.38 -28.90 -22.21
C ASP A 396 9.45 -30.23 -21.45
N ALA A 397 9.14 -30.22 -20.14
CA ALA A 397 8.98 -31.42 -19.34
C ALA A 397 7.65 -32.17 -19.60
N GLY A 398 6.78 -31.63 -20.45
CA GLY A 398 5.51 -32.25 -20.85
C GLY A 398 4.32 -31.90 -19.96
N TYR A 399 4.41 -30.87 -19.12
CA TYR A 399 3.29 -30.41 -18.30
C TYR A 399 2.41 -29.39 -19.03
N GLY A 400 1.12 -29.37 -18.68
CA GLY A 400 0.23 -28.28 -19.08
C GLY A 400 0.40 -27.10 -18.15
N VAL A 401 0.75 -25.92 -18.67
CA VAL A 401 1.05 -24.73 -17.87
C VAL A 401 0.12 -23.59 -18.25
N VAL A 402 -0.39 -22.88 -17.24
CA VAL A 402 -1.10 -21.62 -17.38
C VAL A 402 -0.38 -20.60 -16.51
N ASP A 403 0.19 -19.56 -17.13
CA ASP A 403 0.75 -18.41 -16.41
C ASP A 403 -0.40 -17.55 -15.89
N LEU A 404 -0.53 -17.50 -14.56
CA LEU A 404 -1.56 -16.79 -13.81
C LEU A 404 -1.00 -15.51 -13.16
N SER A 405 0.25 -15.13 -13.43
CA SER A 405 0.88 -13.95 -12.82
C SER A 405 0.24 -12.62 -13.19
N GLU A 406 -0.60 -12.56 -14.21
CA GLU A 406 -1.40 -11.36 -14.58
C GLU A 406 -2.90 -11.55 -14.30
N ASP A 407 -3.30 -12.68 -13.70
CA ASP A 407 -4.70 -12.99 -13.42
C ASP A 407 -5.10 -12.49 -12.03
N GLU A 408 -5.87 -11.40 -11.97
CA GLU A 408 -6.34 -10.81 -10.70
C GLU A 408 -7.24 -11.76 -9.91
N VAL A 409 -8.03 -12.62 -10.58
CA VAL A 409 -8.87 -13.61 -9.91
C VAL A 409 -8.00 -14.67 -9.22
N ALA A 410 -6.90 -15.06 -9.86
CA ALA A 410 -5.93 -15.98 -9.27
C ALA A 410 -5.24 -15.39 -8.04
N LYS A 411 -4.77 -14.15 -8.13
CA LYS A 411 -4.05 -13.42 -7.08
C LYS A 411 -4.93 -13.09 -5.88
N GLU A 412 -6.14 -12.57 -6.11
CA GLU A 412 -7.00 -12.06 -5.03
C GLU A 412 -7.89 -13.14 -4.43
N HIS A 413 -8.25 -14.19 -5.19
CA HIS A 413 -9.24 -15.17 -4.76
C HIS A 413 -8.75 -16.61 -4.83
N VAL A 414 -8.41 -17.12 -6.03
CA VAL A 414 -8.23 -18.58 -6.22
C VAL A 414 -7.10 -19.12 -5.35
N ARG A 415 -6.00 -18.39 -5.16
CA ARG A 415 -4.90 -18.82 -4.28
C ARG A 415 -5.34 -19.14 -2.85
N TYR A 416 -6.43 -18.52 -2.38
CA TYR A 416 -7.00 -18.74 -1.05
C TYR A 416 -8.14 -19.77 -1.01
N MET A 417 -8.54 -20.30 -2.17
CA MET A 417 -9.70 -21.20 -2.30
C MET A 417 -9.31 -22.65 -2.63
N ILE A 418 -8.06 -22.89 -3.04
CA ILE A 418 -7.59 -24.23 -3.41
C ILE A 418 -7.46 -25.10 -2.17
N GLY A 419 -8.02 -26.32 -2.24
CA GLY A 419 -8.14 -27.22 -1.10
C GLY A 419 -9.48 -27.91 -1.18
N GLY A 420 -10.48 -27.43 -0.46
CA GLY A 420 -11.87 -27.89 -0.55
C GLY A 420 -12.09 -29.41 -0.37
N GLN A 421 -13.32 -29.82 -0.62
CA GLN A 421 -13.73 -31.22 -0.55
C GLN A 421 -13.33 -31.99 -1.82
N PRO A 422 -12.82 -33.22 -1.69
CA PRO A 422 -12.50 -34.06 -2.83
C PRO A 422 -13.80 -34.53 -3.49
N PRO A 423 -13.86 -34.65 -4.82
CA PRO A 423 -15.07 -35.08 -5.53
C PRO A 423 -15.42 -36.56 -5.30
N VAL A 424 -14.55 -37.30 -4.61
CA VAL A 424 -14.69 -38.72 -4.27
C VAL A 424 -14.42 -38.89 -2.78
N ASP A 425 -15.04 -39.89 -2.16
CA ASP A 425 -14.73 -40.22 -0.77
C ASP A 425 -13.32 -40.82 -0.68
N VAL A 426 -12.49 -40.23 0.19
CA VAL A 426 -11.10 -40.62 0.39
C VAL A 426 -10.88 -40.87 1.88
N GLN A 427 -10.36 -42.05 2.22
CA GLN A 427 -9.92 -42.34 3.58
C GLN A 427 -8.53 -41.76 3.80
N GLU A 428 -8.50 -40.52 4.29
CA GLU A 428 -7.26 -39.79 4.49
C GLU A 428 -6.94 -39.53 5.97
N THR A 429 -5.67 -39.57 6.30
CA THR A 429 -5.12 -39.11 7.58
C THR A 429 -4.32 -37.84 7.30
N THR A 430 -4.57 -36.79 8.08
CA THR A 430 -4.03 -35.45 7.82
C THR A 430 -3.01 -35.07 8.86
N PHE A 431 -1.88 -34.54 8.40
CA PHE A 431 -0.78 -34.12 9.25
C PHE A 431 -0.40 -32.67 8.96
N SER A 432 -0.13 -31.93 10.03
CA SER A 432 0.56 -30.64 9.99
C SER A 432 2.04 -30.88 10.25
N PHE A 433 2.88 -30.49 9.30
CA PHE A 433 4.33 -30.58 9.39
C PHE A 433 4.93 -29.19 9.62
N GLU A 434 5.87 -29.11 10.56
CA GLU A 434 6.70 -27.93 10.78
C GLU A 434 8.17 -28.29 10.57
N PHE A 435 8.85 -27.52 9.72
CA PHE A 435 10.29 -27.67 9.45
C PHE A 435 10.94 -26.30 9.27
N PRO A 436 12.26 -26.18 9.55
CA PRO A 436 12.99 -24.95 9.30
C PRO A 436 12.95 -24.57 7.82
N GLU A 437 12.56 -23.34 7.51
CA GLU A 437 12.49 -22.87 6.12
C GLU A 437 13.90 -22.58 5.58
N HIS A 438 14.23 -23.11 4.40
CA HIS A 438 15.47 -22.82 3.68
C HIS A 438 15.26 -23.07 2.17
N PRO A 439 16.11 -22.52 1.28
CA PRO A 439 16.03 -22.84 -0.15
C PRO A 439 16.05 -24.36 -0.37
N GLY A 440 15.07 -24.86 -1.12
CA GLY A 440 14.89 -26.29 -1.37
C GLY A 440 14.24 -27.10 -0.23
N ALA A 441 13.77 -26.46 0.85
CA ALA A 441 13.15 -27.19 1.98
C ALA A 441 11.92 -28.00 1.55
N LEU A 442 11.07 -27.47 0.67
CA LEU A 442 9.94 -28.23 0.10
C LEU A 442 10.41 -29.45 -0.70
N GLN A 443 11.43 -29.29 -1.54
CA GLN A 443 11.98 -30.42 -2.30
C GLN A 443 12.55 -31.47 -1.36
N HIS A 444 13.35 -31.05 -0.37
CA HIS A 444 13.89 -31.95 0.63
C HIS A 444 12.78 -32.66 1.42
N PHE A 445 11.72 -31.94 1.80
CA PHE A 445 10.54 -32.54 2.44
C PHE A 445 9.92 -33.64 1.55
N LEU A 446 9.72 -33.38 0.25
CA LEU A 446 9.19 -34.36 -0.69
C LEU A 446 10.15 -35.54 -0.94
N GLU A 447 11.47 -35.30 -0.97
CA GLU A 447 12.49 -36.35 -1.09
C GLU A 447 12.47 -37.28 0.12
N VAL A 448 12.42 -36.69 1.32
CA VAL A 448 12.42 -37.47 2.56
C VAL A 448 11.09 -38.18 2.72
N LEU A 449 9.95 -37.52 2.47
CA LEU A 449 8.61 -38.13 2.46
C LEU A 449 8.51 -39.30 1.45
N GLY A 450 9.31 -39.26 0.39
CA GLY A 450 9.41 -40.33 -0.60
C GLY A 450 8.15 -40.49 -1.46
N THR A 451 8.14 -41.56 -2.26
CA THR A 451 7.10 -41.81 -3.28
C THR A 451 6.18 -42.97 -2.92
N ARG A 452 6.18 -43.40 -1.65
CA ARG A 452 5.52 -44.65 -1.25
C ARG A 452 4.03 -44.46 -0.93
N TRP A 453 3.69 -43.33 -0.32
CA TRP A 453 2.33 -42.98 0.10
C TRP A 453 1.66 -42.04 -0.89
N ASN A 454 0.33 -42.12 -0.95
CA ASN A 454 -0.46 -41.33 -1.87
C ASN A 454 -0.93 -40.05 -1.17
N VAL A 455 -0.63 -38.88 -1.75
CA VAL A 455 -1.00 -37.57 -1.21
C VAL A 455 -2.36 -37.18 -1.78
N THR A 456 -3.29 -36.77 -0.92
CA THR A 456 -4.68 -36.43 -1.30
C THR A 456 -5.01 -34.96 -1.10
N ALA A 457 -4.24 -34.27 -0.25
CA ALA A 457 -4.18 -32.81 -0.17
C ALA A 457 -2.75 -32.40 0.15
N PHE A 458 -2.35 -31.25 -0.39
CA PHE A 458 -1.08 -30.63 -0.05
C PHE A 458 -1.25 -29.12 -0.06
N HIS A 459 -0.91 -28.47 1.03
CA HIS A 459 -0.95 -27.02 1.14
C HIS A 459 0.32 -26.53 1.82
N TYR A 460 1.13 -25.80 1.08
CA TYR A 460 2.35 -25.16 1.51
C TYR A 460 2.32 -23.68 1.16
N ARG A 461 2.68 -22.84 2.12
CA ARG A 461 2.90 -21.42 1.88
C ARG A 461 4.03 -20.92 2.77
N SER A 462 5.03 -20.30 2.16
CA SER A 462 6.13 -19.69 2.88
C SER A 462 5.78 -18.24 3.19
N PHE A 463 5.71 -17.89 4.48
CA PHE A 463 5.41 -16.53 4.94
C PHE A 463 6.67 -15.75 5.35
N GLY A 464 7.85 -16.16 4.89
CA GLY A 464 9.12 -15.56 5.34
C GLY A 464 9.37 -15.74 6.84
N MET A 465 8.75 -16.74 7.45
CA MET A 465 8.89 -17.13 8.86
C MET A 465 10.00 -18.19 9.00
N ASP A 466 10.53 -18.35 10.22
CA ASP A 466 11.58 -19.34 10.53
C ASP A 466 11.15 -20.80 10.28
N TYR A 467 9.84 -21.07 10.19
CA TYR A 467 9.27 -22.39 9.96
C TYR A 467 8.32 -22.41 8.78
N GLY A 468 8.57 -23.32 7.84
CA GLY A 468 7.60 -23.72 6.82
C GLY A 468 6.52 -24.59 7.45
N ARG A 469 5.26 -24.35 7.08
CA ARG A 469 4.13 -25.16 7.49
C ARG A 469 3.53 -25.84 6.28
N ILE A 470 3.47 -27.18 6.33
CA ILE A 470 2.76 -27.98 5.33
C ILE A 470 1.58 -28.63 6.02
N LEU A 471 0.40 -28.50 5.42
CA LEU A 471 -0.73 -29.36 5.70
C LEU A 471 -0.81 -30.38 4.56
N ALA A 472 -0.59 -31.66 4.87
CA ALA A 472 -0.71 -32.73 3.88
C ALA A 472 -1.60 -33.86 4.39
N ALA A 473 -2.42 -34.38 3.49
CA ALA A 473 -3.29 -35.52 3.75
C ALA A 473 -2.82 -36.72 2.91
N PHE A 474 -2.87 -37.90 3.53
CA PHE A 474 -2.39 -39.14 2.96
C PHE A 474 -3.46 -40.21 3.02
N GLU A 475 -3.58 -40.98 1.95
CA GLU A 475 -4.54 -42.06 1.88
C GLU A 475 -4.03 -43.34 2.56
N ASP A 476 -4.92 -44.02 3.28
CA ASP A 476 -4.70 -45.36 3.86
C ASP A 476 -3.46 -45.50 4.77
N VAL A 477 -3.00 -44.41 5.38
CA VAL A 477 -1.83 -44.44 6.29
C VAL A 477 -2.19 -44.66 7.76
N SER A 478 -3.49 -44.70 8.09
CA SER A 478 -3.94 -44.90 9.46
C SER A 478 -3.53 -46.29 9.95
N GLY A 479 -2.66 -46.31 10.98
CA GLY A 479 -2.13 -47.55 11.53
C GLY A 479 -1.00 -48.20 10.72
N ASP A 480 -0.47 -47.55 9.67
CA ASP A 480 0.73 -48.01 8.96
C ASP A 480 1.99 -47.81 9.83
N PRO A 481 2.61 -48.89 10.35
CA PRO A 481 3.80 -48.76 11.20
C PRO A 481 5.01 -48.25 10.44
N GLU A 482 5.08 -48.50 9.13
CA GLU A 482 6.16 -48.01 8.29
C GLU A 482 6.05 -46.50 8.08
N PHE A 483 4.83 -45.99 7.89
CA PHE A 483 4.58 -44.54 7.83
C PHE A 483 4.95 -43.85 9.15
N GLN A 484 4.53 -44.41 10.30
CA GLN A 484 4.86 -43.84 11.60
C GLN A 484 6.37 -43.86 11.89
N SER A 485 7.04 -44.98 11.57
CA SER A 485 8.51 -45.07 11.67
C SER A 485 9.19 -44.07 10.74
N HIS A 486 8.62 -43.83 9.57
CA HIS A 486 9.16 -42.89 8.61
C HIS A 486 8.99 -41.43 9.07
N LEU A 487 7.82 -41.06 9.62
CA LEU A 487 7.59 -39.77 10.26
C LEU A 487 8.56 -39.49 11.42
N GLN A 488 8.92 -40.51 12.20
CA GLN A 488 9.91 -40.37 13.26
C GLN A 488 11.34 -40.19 12.71
N GLN A 489 11.66 -40.82 11.58
CA GLN A 489 12.95 -40.68 10.89
C GLN A 489 13.09 -39.35 10.15
N LEU A 490 11.98 -38.76 9.70
CA LEU A 490 11.92 -37.45 9.04
C LEU A 490 12.51 -36.33 9.91
N GLY A 491 12.47 -36.47 11.24
CA GLY A 491 13.03 -35.48 12.18
C GLY A 491 12.27 -34.15 12.22
N TYR A 492 11.16 -34.04 11.48
CA TYR A 492 10.25 -32.90 11.51
C TYR A 492 9.13 -33.10 12.51
N HIS A 493 8.59 -31.99 13.03
CA HIS A 493 7.45 -32.07 13.93
C HIS A 493 6.18 -32.31 13.11
N ALA A 494 5.68 -33.55 13.13
CA ALA A 494 4.42 -33.94 12.51
C ALA A 494 3.32 -34.07 13.58
N THR A 495 2.23 -33.35 13.40
CA THR A 495 1.05 -33.40 14.28
C THR A 495 -0.12 -33.98 13.49
N ASP A 496 -0.70 -35.08 13.96
CA ASP A 496 -1.97 -35.59 13.42
C ASP A 496 -3.09 -34.59 13.72
N VAL A 497 -3.72 -34.09 12.66
CA VAL A 497 -4.81 -33.12 12.70
C VAL A 497 -6.06 -33.64 11.97
N THR A 498 -6.15 -34.96 11.77
CA THR A 498 -7.27 -35.63 11.09
C THR A 498 -8.62 -35.30 11.73
N ASP A 499 -8.64 -35.21 13.06
CA ASP A 499 -9.84 -34.89 13.84
C ASP A 499 -10.08 -33.39 14.04
N SER A 500 -9.28 -32.52 13.39
CA SER A 500 -9.46 -31.07 13.49
C SER A 500 -10.88 -30.66 13.03
N PRO A 501 -11.62 -29.88 13.84
CA PRO A 501 -12.96 -29.43 13.47
C PRO A 501 -13.00 -28.67 12.15
N SER A 502 -11.96 -27.88 11.83
CA SER A 502 -11.89 -27.13 10.56
C SER A 502 -11.66 -28.05 9.37
N TYR A 503 -10.79 -29.05 9.51
CA TYR A 503 -10.49 -30.00 8.45
C TYR A 503 -11.73 -30.85 8.13
N LYS A 504 -12.38 -31.39 9.16
CA LYS A 504 -13.61 -32.18 8.97
C LYS A 504 -14.75 -31.39 8.32
N PHE A 505 -14.90 -30.11 8.69
CA PHE A 505 -16.01 -29.31 8.20
C PHE A 505 -15.83 -28.87 6.73
N PHE A 506 -14.61 -28.51 6.33
CA PHE A 506 -14.36 -27.90 5.00
C PHE A 506 -13.62 -28.79 4.01
N MET A 507 -12.89 -29.80 4.48
CA MET A 507 -11.96 -30.57 3.65
C MET A 507 -12.41 -32.02 3.46
N THR A 508 -13.18 -32.61 4.37
CA THR A 508 -13.68 -33.99 4.21
C THR A 508 -15.11 -34.03 3.70
N ASN A 509 -15.45 -35.09 2.99
CA ASN A 509 -16.85 -35.43 2.70
C ASN A 509 -17.50 -35.97 3.99
N ASN A 510 -18.70 -35.50 4.31
CA ASN A 510 -19.46 -35.94 5.49
C ASN A 510 -20.12 -37.30 5.27
#